data_AF-A0A7W0YYA7-F1
#
_entry.id   AF-A0A7W0YYA7-F1
#
_cell.length_a   1.000
_cell.length_b   1.000
_cell.length_c   1.000
_cell.angle_alpha   90.00
_cell.angle_beta   90.00
_cell.angle_gamma   90.00
#
_symmetry.space_group_name_H-M   'P 1'
#
loop_
_entity.id
_entity.type
_entity.pdbx_description
1 polymer ?
#
loop_
_entity_poly.entity_id
_entity_poly.type
_entity_poly.pdbx_seq_one_letter_code
_entity_poly.pdbx_strand_id
1 'polypeptide(L)'
;IKLPDYLAFFGGRRFVPIITAFAAIALGVVMALLYPVFDYLLTNLGEALTGSAVVGGGIFGVFNRLLIPLGVHHILNSLLWFQVGEYEGTQGDLTRFFAGDPDAGIFMTGFFPIMMFALPAAALAIAHTARPSQKKAVLGIMSAAALTSFVTGITEPIEFAFLFVAWPLYLIHALLTGVSMALVNALDIHHGFGFSAGAIDYVLNFGIAQKPLLLIPIGLVFAAIYYFLFRWVIVKWNLRTTGREEDEVEADVDADPSKSRRVDDSGETSLDRAAERTSNERDSADGTSRNERG
;
A
#
# COMPACT_ATOMS: atom_id res chain seq x y z
N ILE A 1 -0.87 3.79 37.45
CA ILE A 1 -1.40 4.82 38.38
C ILE A 1 -1.53 4.20 39.75
N LYS A 2 -1.04 4.89 40.80
CA LYS A 2 -1.14 4.45 42.18
C LYS A 2 -2.28 5.23 42.83
N LEU A 3 -3.37 4.54 43.14
CA LEU A 3 -4.51 5.13 43.84
C LEU A 3 -4.26 5.10 45.36
N PRO A 4 -4.85 6.00 46.15
CA PRO A 4 -4.86 5.92 47.60
C PRO A 4 -5.42 4.58 48.09
N ASP A 5 -5.02 4.13 49.28
CA ASP A 5 -5.33 2.79 49.79
C ASP A 5 -6.85 2.49 49.85
N TYR A 6 -7.68 3.50 50.12
CA TYR A 6 -9.15 3.37 50.12
C TYR A 6 -9.78 3.23 48.71
N LEU A 7 -9.04 3.52 47.64
CA LEU A 7 -9.43 3.31 46.24
C LEU A 7 -8.63 2.18 45.57
N ALA A 8 -7.79 1.46 46.31
CA ALA A 8 -6.91 0.42 45.77
C ALA A 8 -7.68 -0.69 45.02
N PHE A 9 -8.95 -0.93 45.39
CA PHE A 9 -9.86 -1.85 44.70
C PHE A 9 -10.04 -1.53 43.20
N PHE A 10 -10.02 -0.25 42.84
CA PHE A 10 -10.18 0.24 41.47
C PHE A 10 -8.86 0.33 40.71
N GLY A 11 -7.72 0.00 41.35
CA GLY A 11 -6.41 0.05 40.73
C GLY A 11 -6.18 -1.04 39.67
N GLY A 12 -5.09 -0.90 38.92
CA GLY A 12 -4.67 -1.89 37.92
C GLY A 12 -5.65 -2.01 36.74
N ARG A 13 -5.96 -3.24 36.33
CA ARG A 13 -6.79 -3.53 35.14
C ARG A 13 -8.23 -3.03 35.25
N ARG A 14 -8.74 -2.82 36.47
CA ARG A 14 -10.09 -2.30 36.73
C ARG A 14 -10.20 -0.80 36.54
N PHE A 15 -9.09 -0.07 36.66
CA PHE A 15 -9.04 1.37 36.44
C PHE A 15 -9.28 1.72 34.97
N VAL A 16 -8.79 0.88 34.07
CA VAL A 16 -8.81 1.14 32.62
C VAL A 16 -10.23 1.34 32.10
N PRO A 17 -11.22 0.43 32.33
CA PRO A 17 -12.60 0.68 31.92
C PRO A 17 -13.21 1.95 32.52
N ILE A 18 -12.89 2.26 33.79
CA ILE A 18 -13.44 3.42 34.50
C ILE A 18 -12.97 4.72 33.86
N ILE A 19 -11.65 4.88 33.68
CA ILE A 19 -11.10 6.09 33.08
C ILE A 19 -11.49 6.20 31.60
N THR A 20 -11.56 5.07 30.89
CA THR A 20 -12.04 5.05 29.50
C THR A 20 -13.49 5.50 29.40
N ALA A 21 -14.38 5.13 30.33
CA ALA A 21 -15.76 5.62 30.32
C ALA A 21 -15.84 7.14 30.48
N PHE A 22 -15.11 7.73 31.44
CA PHE A 22 -15.06 9.18 31.60
C PHE A 22 -14.41 9.89 30.42
N ALA A 23 -13.32 9.34 29.89
CA ALA A 23 -12.66 9.87 28.69
C ALA A 23 -13.57 9.79 27.45
N ALA A 24 -14.33 8.71 27.30
CA ALA A 24 -15.30 8.55 26.22
C ALA A 24 -16.46 9.54 26.34
N ILE A 25 -16.97 9.81 27.55
CA ILE A 25 -17.97 10.85 27.78
C ILE A 25 -17.41 12.23 27.40
N ALA A 26 -16.22 12.57 27.88
CA ALA A 26 -15.57 13.84 27.57
C ALA A 26 -15.34 13.99 26.04
N LEU A 27 -14.84 12.94 25.40
CA LEU A 27 -14.66 12.90 23.95
C LEU A 27 -16.00 13.02 23.22
N GLY A 28 -17.05 12.35 23.69
CA GLY A 28 -18.40 12.43 23.13
C GLY A 28 -18.97 13.85 23.18
N VAL A 29 -18.76 14.57 24.29
CA VAL A 29 -19.16 15.98 24.40
C VAL A 29 -18.38 16.84 23.40
N VAL A 30 -17.06 16.66 23.30
CA VAL A 30 -16.24 17.42 22.33
C VAL A 30 -16.68 17.13 20.90
N MET A 31 -16.91 15.87 20.54
CA MET A 31 -17.40 15.48 19.22
C MET A 31 -18.79 16.05 18.93
N ALA A 32 -19.70 16.04 19.90
CA ALA A 32 -21.04 16.62 19.74
C ALA A 32 -20.99 18.14 19.50
N LEU A 33 -20.04 18.85 20.12
CA LEU A 33 -19.82 20.28 19.87
C LEU A 33 -19.15 20.57 18.52
N LEU A 34 -18.31 19.66 18.04
CA LEU A 34 -17.66 19.78 16.72
C LEU A 34 -18.56 19.29 15.58
N TYR A 35 -19.56 18.45 15.86
CA TYR A 35 -20.44 17.85 14.87
C TYR A 35 -21.14 18.88 13.97
N PRO A 36 -21.66 20.03 14.45
CA PRO A 36 -22.26 21.03 13.56
C PRO A 36 -21.30 21.56 12.49
N VAL A 37 -19.99 21.67 12.79
CA VAL A 37 -18.98 22.08 11.79
C VAL A 37 -18.79 20.97 10.77
N PHE A 38 -18.71 19.71 11.22
CA PHE A 38 -18.59 18.56 10.34
C PHE A 38 -19.82 18.40 9.43
N ASP A 39 -21.01 18.53 9.99
CA ASP A 39 -22.29 18.47 9.28
C ASP A 39 -22.41 19.58 8.22
N TYR A 40 -22.05 20.82 8.58
CA TYR A 40 -21.98 21.93 7.63
C TYR A 40 -21.00 21.65 6.48
N LEU A 41 -19.79 21.17 6.79
CA LEU A 41 -18.79 20.86 5.76
C LEU A 41 -19.26 19.73 4.83
N LEU A 42 -19.84 18.67 5.39
CA LEU A 42 -20.31 17.51 4.65
C LEU A 42 -21.53 17.86 3.77
N THR A 43 -22.45 18.67 4.29
CA THR A 43 -23.62 19.14 3.56
C THR A 43 -23.22 20.00 2.37
N ASN A 44 -22.35 21.00 2.58
CA ASN A 44 -21.87 21.84 1.48
C ASN A 44 -21.06 21.05 0.44
N LEU A 45 -20.27 20.06 0.88
CA LEU A 45 -19.56 19.18 -0.04
C LEU A 45 -20.55 18.35 -0.87
N GLY A 46 -21.60 17.81 -0.24
CA GLY A 46 -22.67 17.10 -0.94
C GLY A 46 -23.39 17.96 -1.98
N GLU A 47 -23.75 19.20 -1.62
CA GLU A 47 -24.35 20.16 -2.56
C GLU A 47 -23.42 20.50 -3.73
N ALA A 48 -22.14 20.76 -3.44
CA ALA A 48 -21.14 21.05 -4.47
C ALA A 48 -20.92 19.87 -5.44
N LEU A 49 -21.00 18.63 -4.93
CA LEU A 49 -20.82 17.41 -5.72
C LEU A 49 -22.03 17.11 -6.60
N THR A 50 -23.24 17.47 -6.17
CA THR A 50 -24.50 17.16 -6.88
C THR A 50 -24.92 18.24 -7.87
N GLY A 51 -24.39 19.46 -7.77
CA GLY A 51 -24.77 20.58 -8.65
C GLY A 51 -24.31 20.46 -10.11
N SER A 52 -23.30 19.64 -10.42
CA SER A 52 -22.82 19.41 -11.79
C SER A 52 -22.11 18.05 -11.88
N ALA A 53 -22.53 17.18 -12.80
CA ALA A 53 -21.88 15.88 -12.99
C ALA A 53 -20.38 16.03 -13.33
N VAL A 54 -20.01 17.03 -14.15
CA VAL A 54 -18.63 17.28 -14.56
C VAL A 54 -17.77 17.78 -13.39
N VAL A 55 -18.19 18.88 -12.77
CA VAL A 55 -17.40 19.49 -11.68
C VAL A 55 -17.44 18.62 -10.43
N GLY A 56 -18.62 18.11 -10.08
CA GLY A 56 -18.84 17.25 -8.94
C GLY A 56 -18.10 15.92 -9.06
N GLY A 57 -18.17 15.24 -10.21
CA GLY A 57 -17.37 14.04 -10.48
C GLY A 57 -15.88 14.32 -10.35
N GLY A 58 -15.41 15.47 -10.87
CA GLY A 58 -14.02 15.88 -10.75
C GLY A 58 -13.57 16.11 -9.30
N ILE A 59 -14.32 16.89 -8.52
CA ILE A 59 -14.06 17.14 -7.10
C ILE A 59 -14.06 15.81 -6.34
N PHE A 60 -15.06 14.96 -6.58
CA PHE A 60 -15.13 13.64 -5.96
C PHE A 60 -13.88 12.81 -6.28
N GLY A 61 -13.44 12.72 -7.53
CA GLY A 61 -12.24 11.97 -7.90
C GLY A 61 -10.98 12.44 -7.15
N VAL A 62 -10.79 13.76 -7.01
CA VAL A 62 -9.67 14.32 -6.25
C VAL A 62 -9.76 13.94 -4.77
N PHE A 63 -10.88 14.25 -4.11
CA PHE A 63 -11.02 14.00 -2.66
C PHE A 63 -11.05 12.52 -2.33
N ASN A 64 -11.67 11.69 -3.17
CA ASN A 64 -11.67 10.25 -3.02
C ASN A 64 -10.24 9.72 -2.91
N ARG A 65 -9.32 10.15 -3.80
CA ARG A 65 -7.90 9.79 -3.71
C ARG A 65 -7.26 10.40 -2.46
N LEU A 66 -7.35 11.71 -2.25
CA LEU A 66 -6.68 12.38 -1.12
C LEU A 66 -7.05 11.82 0.27
N LEU A 67 -8.22 11.21 0.41
CA LEU A 67 -8.72 10.65 1.67
C LEU A 67 -8.37 9.17 1.89
N ILE A 68 -7.81 8.46 0.91
CA ILE A 68 -7.36 7.06 1.05
C ILE A 68 -6.36 6.87 2.18
N PRO A 69 -5.32 7.72 2.36
CA PRO A 69 -4.33 7.52 3.43
C PRO A 69 -4.93 7.56 4.84
N LEU A 70 -6.11 8.20 4.97
CA LEU A 70 -6.87 8.29 6.22
C LEU A 70 -7.97 7.23 6.33
N GLY A 71 -8.23 6.45 5.27
CA GLY A 71 -9.34 5.49 5.20
C GLY A 71 -10.73 6.12 5.10
N VAL A 72 -10.85 7.45 5.15
CA VAL A 72 -12.16 8.14 5.21
C VAL A 72 -12.80 8.36 3.84
N HIS A 73 -12.15 7.97 2.75
CA HIS A 73 -12.72 7.98 1.40
C HIS A 73 -14.01 7.13 1.29
N HIS A 74 -14.15 6.09 2.13
CA HIS A 74 -15.37 5.30 2.23
C HIS A 74 -16.60 6.13 2.63
N ILE A 75 -16.44 7.22 3.40
CA ILE A 75 -17.56 8.10 3.77
C ILE A 75 -18.12 8.79 2.52
N LEU A 76 -17.24 9.32 1.66
CA LEU A 76 -17.66 9.93 0.39
C LEU A 76 -18.30 8.91 -0.54
N ASN A 77 -17.68 7.72 -0.65
CA ASN A 77 -18.23 6.63 -1.43
C ASN A 77 -19.63 6.24 -0.96
N SER A 78 -19.82 6.09 0.35
CA SER A 78 -21.11 5.69 0.88
C SER A 78 -22.22 6.68 0.55
N LEU A 79 -21.94 7.98 0.67
CA LEU A 79 -22.90 9.02 0.30
C LEU A 79 -23.23 8.99 -1.19
N LEU A 80 -22.22 9.02 -2.06
CA LEU A 80 -22.47 9.16 -3.49
C LEU A 80 -23.00 7.87 -4.13
N TRP A 81 -22.42 6.72 -3.77
CA TRP A 81 -22.77 5.45 -4.39
C TRP A 81 -24.06 4.84 -3.84
N PHE A 82 -24.47 5.15 -2.60
CA PHE A 82 -25.64 4.52 -1.97
C PHE A 82 -26.74 5.49 -1.52
N GLN A 83 -26.50 6.81 -1.50
CA GLN A 83 -27.48 7.77 -0.95
C GLN A 83 -27.88 8.88 -1.93
N VAL A 84 -27.03 9.24 -2.89
CA VAL A 84 -27.31 10.34 -3.83
C VAL A 84 -28.19 9.92 -5.01
N GLY A 85 -29.29 10.67 -5.17
CA GLY A 85 -30.28 10.49 -6.23
C GLY A 85 -31.19 9.29 -6.00
N GLU A 86 -32.30 9.26 -6.72
CA GLU A 86 -33.27 8.18 -6.67
C GLU A 86 -33.79 7.86 -8.08
N TYR A 87 -33.89 6.57 -8.40
CA TYR A 87 -34.46 6.07 -9.64
C TYR A 87 -35.28 4.82 -9.35
N GLU A 88 -36.58 4.86 -9.70
CA GLU A 88 -37.52 3.74 -9.51
C GLU A 88 -37.47 3.11 -8.10
N GLY A 89 -37.37 3.94 -7.06
CA GLY A 89 -37.30 3.50 -5.66
C GLY A 89 -35.93 2.97 -5.20
N THR A 90 -34.89 3.11 -6.03
CA THR A 90 -33.50 2.75 -5.73
C THR A 90 -32.65 4.01 -5.55
N GLN A 91 -31.84 4.09 -4.50
CA GLN A 91 -31.04 5.27 -4.15
C GLN A 91 -29.53 5.03 -4.22
N GLY A 92 -28.80 6.03 -4.71
CA GLY A 92 -27.34 5.99 -4.85
C GLY A 92 -26.85 5.72 -6.26
N ASP A 93 -25.75 6.37 -6.67
CA ASP A 93 -25.22 6.29 -8.04
C ASP A 93 -24.94 4.85 -8.50
N LEU A 94 -24.43 4.00 -7.61
CA LEU A 94 -24.09 2.61 -7.93
C LEU A 94 -25.33 1.77 -8.15
N THR A 95 -26.28 1.83 -7.24
CA THR A 95 -27.49 1.01 -7.28
C THR A 95 -28.43 1.48 -8.41
N ARG A 96 -28.52 2.79 -8.64
CA ARG A 96 -29.23 3.40 -9.78
C ARG A 96 -28.67 2.92 -11.12
N PHE A 97 -27.34 2.88 -11.27
CA PHE A 97 -26.71 2.35 -12.49
C PHE A 97 -27.12 0.90 -12.75
N PHE A 98 -27.12 0.04 -11.72
CA PHE A 98 -27.57 -1.35 -11.85
C PHE A 98 -29.08 -1.51 -12.04
N ALA A 99 -29.88 -0.51 -11.65
CA ALA A 99 -31.31 -0.43 -11.95
C ALA A 99 -31.60 0.06 -13.39
N GLY A 100 -30.57 0.44 -14.15
CA GLY A 100 -30.70 0.89 -15.54
C GLY A 100 -30.98 2.39 -15.69
N ASP A 101 -30.69 3.19 -14.67
CA ASP A 101 -30.78 4.65 -14.75
C ASP A 101 -29.74 5.21 -15.75
N PRO A 102 -30.17 5.88 -16.84
CA PRO A 102 -29.26 6.43 -17.84
C PRO A 102 -28.39 7.58 -17.32
N ASP A 103 -28.75 8.22 -16.21
CA ASP A 103 -28.02 9.36 -15.62
C ASP A 103 -27.08 8.94 -14.47
N ALA A 104 -26.95 7.64 -14.20
CA ALA A 104 -26.14 7.10 -13.11
C ALA A 104 -24.77 6.57 -13.58
N GLY A 105 -23.86 6.34 -12.63
CA GLY A 105 -22.48 5.92 -12.88
C GLY A 105 -21.50 7.09 -13.02
N ILE A 106 -21.96 8.33 -12.78
CA ILE A 106 -21.14 9.55 -12.90
C ILE A 106 -20.07 9.67 -11.81
N PHE A 107 -20.24 8.99 -10.67
CA PHE A 107 -19.26 8.89 -9.58
C PHE A 107 -18.47 7.58 -9.63
N MET A 108 -18.52 6.86 -10.76
CA MET A 108 -17.88 5.56 -10.94
C MET A 108 -17.01 5.50 -12.20
N THR A 109 -17.52 6.03 -13.31
CA THR A 109 -16.94 5.82 -14.65
C THR A 109 -15.48 6.24 -14.77
N GLY A 110 -15.09 7.37 -14.18
CA GLY A 110 -13.75 7.93 -14.35
C GLY A 110 -12.64 7.15 -13.63
N PHE A 111 -12.98 6.14 -12.83
CA PHE A 111 -11.99 5.21 -12.28
C PHE A 111 -11.46 4.21 -13.32
N PHE A 112 -12.26 3.81 -14.31
CA PHE A 112 -11.84 2.82 -15.32
C PHE A 112 -10.56 3.26 -16.09
N PRO A 113 -10.47 4.48 -16.65
CA PRO A 113 -9.23 4.94 -17.30
C PRO A 113 -8.01 4.92 -16.37
N ILE A 114 -8.23 5.15 -15.07
CA ILE A 114 -7.17 5.22 -14.07
C ILE A 114 -6.69 3.81 -13.69
N MET A 115 -7.61 2.93 -13.28
CA MET A 115 -7.26 1.63 -12.72
C MET A 115 -6.78 0.66 -13.78
N MET A 116 -7.38 0.72 -14.98
CA MET A 116 -7.02 -0.17 -16.09
C MET A 116 -5.79 0.30 -16.86
N PHE A 117 -5.48 1.59 -16.89
CA PHE A 117 -4.44 2.09 -17.82
C PHE A 117 -3.42 2.99 -17.13
N ALA A 118 -3.87 4.02 -16.43
CA ALA A 118 -3.00 5.02 -15.84
C ALA A 118 -2.06 4.44 -14.76
N LEU A 119 -2.60 3.67 -13.81
CA LEU A 119 -1.82 3.07 -12.73
C LEU A 119 -0.87 1.96 -13.21
N PRO A 120 -1.27 1.04 -14.10
CA PRO A 120 -0.32 0.15 -14.77
C PRO A 120 0.83 0.89 -15.46
N ALA A 121 0.55 2.02 -16.10
CA ALA A 121 1.58 2.84 -16.73
C ALA A 121 2.49 3.55 -15.72
N ALA A 122 1.96 4.00 -14.57
CA ALA A 122 2.76 4.51 -13.46
C ALA A 122 3.65 3.41 -12.85
N ALA A 123 3.13 2.20 -12.67
CA ALA A 123 3.90 1.05 -12.18
C ALA A 123 5.08 0.74 -13.13
N LEU A 124 4.86 0.81 -14.44
CA LEU A 124 5.92 0.68 -15.44
C LEU A 124 6.94 1.83 -15.35
N ALA A 125 6.50 3.08 -15.14
CA ALA A 125 7.40 4.21 -14.96
C ALA A 125 8.29 4.07 -13.71
N ILE A 126 7.73 3.57 -12.60
CA ILE A 126 8.47 3.25 -11.37
C ILE A 126 9.50 2.16 -11.66
N ALA A 127 9.11 1.05 -12.30
CA ALA A 127 10.02 -0.04 -12.65
C ALA A 127 11.16 0.41 -13.58
N HIS A 128 10.88 1.27 -14.56
CA HIS A 128 11.88 1.80 -15.49
C HIS A 128 12.87 2.77 -14.84
N THR A 129 12.47 3.44 -13.77
CA THR A 129 13.29 4.40 -13.03
C THR A 129 14.00 3.81 -11.82
N ALA A 130 13.74 2.54 -11.47
CA ALA A 130 14.50 1.81 -10.46
C ALA A 130 15.99 1.67 -10.82
N ARG A 131 16.84 1.55 -9.80
CA ARG A 131 18.29 1.31 -9.96
C ARG A 131 18.53 0.00 -10.73
N PRO A 132 19.63 -0.11 -11.51
CA PRO A 132 19.92 -1.33 -12.26
C PRO A 132 19.94 -2.61 -11.40
N SER A 133 20.45 -2.52 -10.16
CA SER A 133 20.49 -3.63 -9.19
C SER A 133 19.10 -4.10 -8.77
N GLN A 134 18.16 -3.17 -8.57
CA GLN A 134 16.81 -3.46 -8.08
C GLN A 134 15.77 -3.66 -9.22
N LYS A 135 16.10 -3.29 -10.45
CA LYS A 135 15.16 -3.22 -11.58
C LYS A 135 14.40 -4.52 -11.83
N LYS A 136 15.04 -5.69 -11.70
CA LYS A 136 14.38 -6.99 -11.89
C LYS A 136 13.33 -7.26 -10.82
N ALA A 137 13.66 -6.97 -9.55
CA ALA A 137 12.75 -7.15 -8.43
C ALA A 137 11.56 -6.17 -8.51
N VAL A 138 11.84 -4.88 -8.74
CA VAL A 138 10.80 -3.86 -8.88
C VAL A 138 9.89 -4.16 -10.07
N LEU A 139 10.43 -4.56 -11.22
CA LEU A 139 9.62 -4.93 -12.37
C LEU A 139 8.67 -6.08 -12.05
N GLY A 140 9.11 -7.10 -11.31
CA GLY A 140 8.25 -8.21 -10.88
C GLY A 140 7.09 -7.75 -10.01
N ILE A 141 7.39 -6.98 -8.94
CA ILE A 141 6.38 -6.49 -7.99
C ILE A 141 5.40 -5.52 -8.68
N MET A 142 5.92 -4.56 -9.44
CA MET A 142 5.10 -3.57 -10.15
C MET A 142 4.25 -4.20 -11.25
N SER A 143 4.73 -5.24 -11.93
CA SER A 143 3.92 -5.93 -12.94
C SER A 143 2.77 -6.71 -12.31
N ALA A 144 2.99 -7.39 -11.18
CA ALA A 144 1.94 -8.07 -10.44
C ALA A 144 0.89 -7.08 -9.91
N ALA A 145 1.33 -5.95 -9.36
CA ALA A 145 0.47 -4.87 -8.91
C ALA A 145 -0.32 -4.24 -10.07
N ALA A 146 0.33 -3.98 -11.21
CA ALA A 146 -0.30 -3.47 -12.43
C ALA A 146 -1.37 -4.43 -12.97
N LEU A 147 -1.09 -5.73 -13.01
CA LEU A 147 -2.08 -6.73 -13.43
C LEU A 147 -3.26 -6.78 -12.47
N THR A 148 -3.01 -6.69 -11.16
CA THR A 148 -4.05 -6.65 -10.14
C THR A 148 -4.96 -5.43 -10.34
N SER A 149 -4.38 -4.23 -10.46
CA SER A 149 -5.12 -3.00 -10.76
C SER A 149 -5.90 -3.12 -12.07
N PHE A 150 -5.30 -3.67 -13.12
CA PHE A 150 -5.98 -3.82 -14.40
C PHE A 150 -7.20 -4.75 -14.31
N VAL A 151 -7.03 -5.92 -13.69
CA VAL A 151 -8.05 -6.97 -13.69
C VAL A 151 -9.15 -6.68 -12.68
N THR A 152 -8.78 -6.36 -11.45
CA THR A 152 -9.71 -6.23 -10.32
C THR A 152 -10.01 -4.79 -9.96
N GLY A 153 -9.12 -3.86 -10.33
CA GLY A 153 -9.26 -2.46 -9.95
C GLY A 153 -8.69 -2.12 -8.58
N ILE A 154 -8.02 -3.06 -7.89
CA ILE A 154 -7.33 -2.83 -6.61
C ILE A 154 -6.05 -2.02 -6.88
N THR A 155 -5.92 -0.87 -6.25
CA THR A 155 -4.88 0.13 -6.57
C THR A 155 -3.83 0.30 -5.49
N GLU A 156 -4.13 -0.13 -4.26
CA GLU A 156 -3.31 0.05 -3.07
C GLU A 156 -1.87 -0.44 -3.26
N PRO A 157 -1.60 -1.61 -3.88
CA PRO A 157 -0.23 -2.07 -4.07
C PRO A 157 0.63 -1.13 -4.93
N ILE A 158 0.03 -0.34 -5.83
CA ILE A 158 0.72 0.64 -6.66
C ILE A 158 0.76 1.99 -5.94
N GLU A 159 -0.37 2.46 -5.42
CA GLU A 159 -0.46 3.76 -4.73
C GLU A 159 0.47 3.82 -3.52
N PHE A 160 0.56 2.76 -2.72
CA PHE A 160 1.40 2.73 -1.52
C PHE A 160 2.90 2.75 -1.85
N ALA A 161 3.29 2.37 -3.08
CA ALA A 161 4.68 2.44 -3.54
C ALA A 161 5.21 3.89 -3.69
N PHE A 162 4.32 4.88 -3.78
CA PHE A 162 4.69 6.30 -3.89
C PHE A 162 3.99 7.23 -2.90
N LEU A 163 2.89 6.81 -2.27
CA LEU A 163 2.11 7.62 -1.33
C LEU A 163 2.99 8.25 -0.21
N PHE A 164 3.81 7.44 0.46
CA PHE A 164 4.57 7.88 1.63
C PHE A 164 5.94 8.47 1.30
N VAL A 165 6.57 8.01 0.22
CA VAL A 165 7.98 8.33 -0.10
C VAL A 165 8.09 9.37 -1.23
N ALA A 166 7.07 9.47 -2.08
CA ALA A 166 7.02 10.34 -3.24
C ALA A 166 5.65 11.04 -3.35
N TRP A 167 5.21 11.64 -2.23
CA TRP A 167 3.91 12.31 -2.09
C TRP A 167 3.53 13.29 -3.23
N PRO A 168 4.45 13.99 -3.94
CA PRO A 168 4.05 14.82 -5.07
C PRO A 168 3.40 14.01 -6.21
N LEU A 169 3.84 12.77 -6.44
CA LEU A 169 3.20 11.86 -7.40
C LEU A 169 1.78 11.51 -6.96
N TYR A 170 1.54 11.42 -5.65
CA TYR A 170 0.22 11.16 -5.11
C TYR A 170 -0.75 12.31 -5.33
N LEU A 171 -0.30 13.55 -5.14
CA LEU A 171 -1.14 14.71 -5.48
C LEU A 171 -1.46 14.77 -6.98
N ILE A 172 -0.46 14.51 -7.84
CA ILE A 172 -0.66 14.45 -9.28
C ILE A 172 -1.68 13.36 -9.64
N HIS A 173 -1.54 12.17 -9.03
CA HIS A 173 -2.48 11.07 -9.21
C HIS A 173 -3.90 11.45 -8.80
N ALA A 174 -4.08 12.08 -7.64
CA ALA A 174 -5.38 12.54 -7.17
C ALA A 174 -6.01 13.55 -8.13
N LEU A 175 -5.24 14.55 -8.57
CA LEU A 175 -5.71 15.56 -9.54
C LEU A 175 -6.09 14.94 -10.88
N LEU A 176 -5.25 14.07 -11.43
CA LEU A 176 -5.54 13.40 -12.70
C LEU A 176 -6.72 12.44 -12.61
N THR A 177 -6.96 11.83 -11.44
CA THR A 177 -8.17 11.04 -11.20
C THR A 177 -9.41 11.93 -11.27
N GLY A 178 -9.38 13.11 -10.63
CA GLY A 178 -10.44 14.11 -10.80
C GLY A 178 -10.62 14.57 -12.25
N VAL A 179 -9.54 14.80 -12.99
CA VAL A 179 -9.62 15.14 -14.43
C VAL A 179 -10.26 14.01 -15.23
N SER A 180 -9.94 12.74 -14.92
CA SER A 180 -10.57 11.58 -15.56
C SER A 180 -12.08 11.57 -15.32
N MET A 181 -12.51 11.73 -14.06
CA MET A 181 -13.93 11.81 -13.70
C MET A 181 -14.65 12.96 -14.42
N ALA A 182 -14.09 14.16 -14.38
CA ALA A 182 -14.68 15.31 -15.06
C ALA A 182 -14.77 15.10 -16.58
N LEU A 183 -13.72 14.54 -17.20
CA LEU A 183 -13.67 14.32 -18.64
C LEU A 183 -14.72 13.30 -19.09
N VAL A 184 -14.82 12.14 -18.44
CA VAL A 184 -15.80 11.11 -18.86
C VAL A 184 -17.23 11.60 -18.67
N ASN A 185 -17.49 12.36 -17.60
CA ASN A 185 -18.80 12.96 -17.35
C ASN A 185 -19.10 14.08 -18.38
N ALA A 186 -18.11 14.86 -18.80
CA ALA A 186 -18.28 15.87 -19.84
C ALA A 186 -18.57 15.27 -21.22
N LEU A 187 -18.08 14.05 -21.46
CA LEU A 187 -18.36 13.27 -22.67
C LEU A 187 -19.63 12.41 -22.54
N ASP A 188 -20.30 12.46 -21.38
CA ASP A 188 -21.54 11.76 -21.11
C ASP A 188 -21.36 10.23 -21.33
N ILE A 189 -20.28 9.71 -20.74
CA ILE A 189 -19.91 8.28 -20.71
C ILE A 189 -20.27 7.76 -19.32
N HIS A 190 -21.08 6.71 -19.24
CA HIS A 190 -21.52 6.14 -17.97
C HIS A 190 -21.20 4.64 -17.89
N HIS A 191 -20.61 4.24 -16.77
CA HIS A 191 -20.22 2.87 -16.47
C HIS A 191 -20.16 2.67 -14.95
N GLY A 192 -20.67 1.53 -14.48
CA GLY A 192 -20.59 1.12 -13.08
C GLY A 192 -19.66 -0.07 -12.87
N PHE A 193 -19.41 -0.36 -11.60
CA PHE A 193 -18.63 -1.49 -11.10
C PHE A 193 -19.27 -2.03 -9.82
N GLY A 194 -19.13 -3.33 -9.59
CA GLY A 194 -19.54 -3.95 -8.33
C GLY A 194 -18.43 -3.93 -7.28
N PHE A 195 -17.17 -3.82 -7.72
CA PHE A 195 -16.01 -3.89 -6.83
C PHE A 195 -15.09 -2.67 -6.95
N SER A 196 -14.32 -2.50 -8.04
CA SER A 196 -13.27 -1.46 -8.09
C SER A 196 -12.88 -0.97 -9.49
N ALA A 197 -13.79 -1.02 -10.46
CA ALA A 197 -13.55 -0.52 -11.84
C ALA A 197 -12.41 -1.25 -12.58
N GLY A 198 -12.21 -2.53 -12.29
CA GLY A 198 -11.28 -3.38 -13.04
C GLY A 198 -11.84 -3.85 -14.38
N ALA A 199 -11.02 -4.53 -15.17
CA ALA A 199 -11.42 -5.13 -16.45
C ALA A 199 -12.59 -6.12 -16.29
N ILE A 200 -12.68 -6.81 -15.14
CA ILE A 200 -13.82 -7.68 -14.83
C ILE A 200 -15.12 -6.85 -14.78
N ASP A 201 -15.15 -5.77 -14.01
CA ASP A 201 -16.30 -4.87 -13.92
C ASP A 201 -16.63 -4.25 -15.28
N TYR A 202 -15.60 -3.86 -16.04
CA TYR A 202 -15.75 -3.27 -17.38
C TYR A 202 -16.49 -4.23 -18.32
N VAL A 203 -16.06 -5.49 -18.37
CA VAL A 203 -16.67 -6.49 -19.26
C VAL A 203 -18.07 -6.89 -18.78
N LEU A 204 -18.25 -7.10 -17.47
CA LEU A 204 -19.54 -7.54 -16.92
C LEU A 204 -20.65 -6.50 -17.12
N ASN A 205 -20.33 -5.22 -16.96
CA ASN A 205 -21.32 -4.15 -17.05
C ASN A 205 -21.38 -3.49 -18.43
N PHE A 206 -20.63 -4.02 -19.41
CA PHE A 206 -20.54 -3.44 -20.76
C PHE A 206 -21.90 -3.30 -21.45
N GLY A 207 -22.82 -4.24 -21.22
CA GLY A 207 -24.14 -4.27 -21.86
C GLY A 207 -25.12 -3.21 -21.34
N ILE A 208 -24.89 -2.66 -20.14
CA ILE A 208 -25.72 -1.63 -19.51
C ILE A 208 -25.02 -0.26 -19.48
N ALA A 209 -23.76 -0.19 -19.91
CA ALA A 209 -22.97 1.03 -19.93
C ALA A 209 -23.27 1.92 -21.14
N GLN A 210 -23.09 3.23 -20.97
CA GLN A 210 -23.22 4.25 -22.01
C GLN A 210 -21.85 4.63 -22.56
N LYS A 211 -21.67 4.46 -23.88
CA LYS A 211 -20.42 4.72 -24.63
C LYS A 211 -19.17 4.03 -24.02
N PRO A 212 -19.23 2.77 -23.54
CA PRO A 212 -18.13 2.12 -22.81
C PRO A 212 -16.84 2.03 -23.63
N LEU A 213 -16.94 1.88 -24.96
CA LEU A 213 -15.79 1.80 -25.87
C LEU A 213 -14.87 3.02 -25.82
N LEU A 214 -15.37 4.21 -25.44
CA LEU A 214 -14.57 5.42 -25.33
C LEU A 214 -13.61 5.38 -24.12
N LEU A 215 -13.86 4.53 -23.14
CA LEU A 215 -12.98 4.38 -21.97
C LEU A 215 -11.61 3.80 -22.33
N ILE A 216 -11.53 2.98 -23.39
CA ILE A 216 -10.27 2.40 -23.87
C ILE A 216 -9.31 3.49 -24.42
N PRO A 217 -9.67 4.28 -25.45
CA PRO A 217 -8.78 5.32 -25.95
C PRO A 217 -8.49 6.40 -24.89
N ILE A 218 -9.47 6.78 -24.06
CA ILE A 218 -9.23 7.72 -22.94
C ILE A 218 -8.21 7.12 -21.98
N GLY A 219 -8.38 5.86 -21.58
CA GLY A 219 -7.44 5.11 -20.75
C GLY A 219 -6.04 5.08 -21.33
N LEU A 220 -5.88 4.79 -22.62
CA LEU A 220 -4.57 4.79 -23.29
C LEU A 220 -3.90 6.18 -23.28
N VAL A 221 -4.68 7.25 -23.44
CA VAL A 221 -4.16 8.63 -23.30
C VAL A 221 -3.71 8.87 -21.85
N PHE A 222 -4.49 8.47 -20.86
CA PHE A 222 -4.10 8.56 -19.45
C PHE A 222 -2.86 7.72 -19.13
N ALA A 223 -2.71 6.53 -19.71
CA ALA A 223 -1.51 5.71 -19.59
C ALA A 223 -0.28 6.44 -20.13
N ALA A 224 -0.38 7.06 -21.31
CA ALA A 224 0.72 7.85 -21.86
C ALA A 224 1.07 9.03 -20.94
N ILE A 225 0.06 9.80 -20.51
CA ILE A 225 0.25 10.93 -19.57
C ILE A 225 0.94 10.45 -18.30
N TYR A 226 0.43 9.40 -17.65
CA TYR A 226 0.98 8.88 -16.40
C TYR A 226 2.41 8.39 -16.59
N TYR A 227 2.69 7.60 -17.63
CA TYR A 227 4.03 7.08 -17.86
C TYR A 227 5.06 8.19 -18.01
N PHE A 228 4.81 9.14 -18.90
CA PHE A 228 5.77 10.22 -19.17
C PHE A 228 5.88 11.19 -17.98
N LEU A 229 4.76 11.56 -17.37
CA LEU A 229 4.74 12.49 -16.25
C LEU A 229 5.40 11.88 -15.01
N PHE A 230 5.05 10.64 -14.62
CA PHE A 230 5.68 9.98 -13.48
C PHE A 230 7.17 9.83 -13.71
N ARG A 231 7.58 9.32 -14.88
CA ARG A 231 9.01 9.15 -15.19
C ARG A 231 9.76 10.49 -15.14
N TRP A 232 9.17 11.55 -15.69
CA TRP A 232 9.76 12.88 -15.67
C TRP A 232 9.88 13.41 -14.23
N VAL A 233 8.81 13.36 -13.44
CA VAL A 233 8.79 13.83 -12.04
C VAL A 233 9.79 13.05 -11.18
N ILE A 234 9.80 11.71 -11.28
CA ILE A 234 10.70 10.84 -10.52
C ILE A 234 12.16 11.21 -10.79
N VAL A 235 12.53 11.36 -12.06
CA VAL A 235 13.91 11.66 -12.44
C VAL A 235 14.27 13.12 -12.13
N LYS A 236 13.37 14.07 -12.44
CA LYS A 236 13.63 15.52 -12.29
C LYS A 236 13.79 15.93 -10.84
N TRP A 237 13.00 15.37 -9.93
CA TRP A 237 13.05 15.67 -8.50
C TRP A 237 13.81 14.61 -7.70
N ASN A 238 14.43 13.65 -8.38
CA ASN A 238 15.15 12.54 -7.77
C ASN A 238 14.36 11.86 -6.64
N LEU A 239 13.09 11.55 -6.91
CA LEU A 239 12.21 10.95 -5.90
C LEU A 239 12.68 9.53 -5.56
N ARG A 240 12.58 9.17 -4.28
CA ARG A 240 12.96 7.86 -3.74
C ARG A 240 11.82 6.84 -3.90
N THR A 241 11.29 6.68 -5.11
CA THR A 241 10.29 5.62 -5.37
C THR A 241 10.91 4.24 -5.16
N THR A 242 10.08 3.20 -5.01
CA THR A 242 10.52 1.81 -4.79
C THR A 242 11.69 1.40 -5.69
N GLY A 243 12.77 0.89 -5.07
CA GLY A 243 14.00 0.49 -5.75
C GLY A 243 14.90 1.64 -6.23
N ARG A 244 14.65 2.86 -5.74
CA ARG A 244 15.57 4.00 -5.80
C ARG A 244 16.15 4.38 -4.44
N GLU A 245 15.82 3.63 -3.39
CA GLU A 245 16.44 3.77 -2.07
C GLU A 245 17.98 3.73 -2.19
N GLU A 246 18.66 4.52 -1.37
CA GLU A 246 20.10 4.36 -1.17
C GLU A 246 20.36 2.97 -0.63
N ASP A 247 21.39 2.31 -1.14
CA ASP A 247 21.79 1.01 -0.63
C ASP A 247 22.07 1.24 0.86
N GLU A 248 21.21 0.73 1.75
CA GLU A 248 21.66 0.41 3.09
C GLU A 248 22.88 -0.46 2.84
N VAL A 249 24.05 0.00 3.32
CA VAL A 249 25.27 -0.77 3.31
C VAL A 249 24.86 -2.19 3.69
N GLU A 250 24.88 -3.09 2.71
CA GLU A 250 24.60 -4.50 2.93
C GLU A 250 25.58 -4.89 4.02
N ALA A 251 25.08 -5.02 5.25
CA ALA A 251 25.74 -5.79 6.26
C ALA A 251 25.72 -7.18 5.68
N ASP A 252 26.83 -7.50 5.02
CA ASP A 252 27.20 -8.75 4.39
C ASP A 252 26.62 -9.92 5.19
N VAL A 253 25.43 -10.39 4.80
CA VAL A 253 24.95 -11.71 5.19
C VAL A 253 25.29 -12.64 4.03
N ASP A 254 26.57 -12.62 3.65
CA ASP A 254 27.21 -13.74 2.97
C ASP A 254 27.47 -14.83 4.03
N ALA A 255 26.37 -15.37 4.57
CA ALA A 255 26.39 -16.64 5.28
C ALA A 255 26.18 -17.75 4.26
N ASP A 256 27.15 -17.93 3.37
CA ASP A 256 27.39 -19.21 2.70
C ASP A 256 27.86 -20.20 3.78
N PRO A 257 27.03 -21.19 4.20
CA PRO A 257 27.42 -22.15 5.22
C PRO A 257 28.49 -23.13 4.71
N SER A 258 28.87 -23.06 3.42
CA SER A 258 29.74 -24.04 2.77
C SER A 258 31.22 -23.65 2.67
N LYS A 259 31.63 -22.48 3.18
CA LYS A 259 33.03 -22.01 3.12
C LYS A 259 33.75 -21.79 4.45
N SER A 260 33.20 -22.28 5.56
CA SER A 260 33.92 -22.36 6.85
C SER A 260 34.15 -23.81 7.29
N ARG A 261 34.90 -24.57 6.49
CA ARG A 261 35.72 -25.71 6.96
C ARG A 261 36.64 -26.26 5.86
N ARG A 262 37.74 -25.54 5.62
CA ARG A 262 39.02 -26.16 5.25
C ARG A 262 40.11 -25.47 6.05
N VAL A 263 40.07 -25.71 7.35
CA VAL A 263 41.30 -25.72 8.16
C VAL A 263 41.99 -27.03 7.80
N ASP A 264 43.26 -26.94 7.42
CA ASP A 264 44.13 -28.07 7.13
C ASP A 264 43.92 -29.23 8.12
N ASP A 265 43.50 -30.37 7.59
CA ASP A 265 43.64 -31.65 8.27
C ASP A 265 45.07 -32.14 8.05
N SER A 266 46.00 -31.52 8.78
CA SER A 266 47.24 -32.18 9.20
C SER A 266 47.16 -32.36 10.72
N GLY A 267 46.17 -33.13 11.14
CA GLY A 267 45.95 -33.50 12.54
C GLY A 267 46.21 -34.97 12.75
N GLU A 268 47.50 -35.35 12.83
CA GLU A 268 47.90 -36.52 13.61
C GLU A 268 47.11 -36.56 14.92
N THR A 269 46.41 -37.68 15.10
CA THR A 269 45.57 -37.97 16.26
C THR A 269 46.35 -37.77 17.55
N SER A 270 45.86 -36.83 18.36
CA SER A 270 46.29 -36.52 19.73
C SER A 270 45.95 -37.63 20.75
N LEU A 271 45.93 -38.89 20.31
CA LEU A 271 45.84 -40.08 21.18
C LEU A 271 47.16 -40.89 21.21
N ASP A 272 48.10 -40.67 20.28
CA ASP A 272 49.42 -41.34 20.32
C ASP A 272 50.47 -40.59 21.16
N ARG A 273 50.35 -39.26 21.33
CA ARG A 273 51.31 -38.48 22.14
C ARG A 273 51.20 -38.70 23.65
N ALA A 274 50.12 -39.32 24.14
CA ALA A 274 49.98 -39.70 25.54
C ALA A 274 50.63 -41.07 25.84
N ALA A 275 50.69 -41.97 24.85
CA ALA A 275 51.31 -43.29 25.00
C ALA A 275 52.84 -43.23 24.89
N GLU A 276 53.38 -42.34 24.05
CA GLU A 276 54.82 -42.23 23.80
C GLU A 276 55.59 -41.45 24.89
N ARG A 277 54.90 -40.60 25.67
CA ARG A 277 55.50 -39.95 26.86
C ARG A 277 55.64 -40.89 28.05
N THR A 278 54.81 -41.92 28.14
CA THR A 278 54.87 -42.91 29.24
C THR A 278 55.87 -44.06 29.00
N SER A 279 56.34 -44.26 27.77
CA SER A 279 57.39 -45.24 27.45
C SER A 279 58.81 -44.68 27.62
N ASN A 280 59.05 -43.41 27.27
CA ASN A 280 60.38 -42.79 27.39
C ASN A 280 60.80 -42.46 28.85
N GLU A 281 59.86 -42.33 29.78
CA GLU A 281 60.16 -42.21 31.22
C GLU A 281 60.46 -43.55 31.90
N ARG A 282 60.15 -44.70 31.25
CA ARG A 282 60.49 -46.03 31.81
C ARG A 282 61.88 -46.53 31.38
N ASP A 283 62.36 -46.17 30.19
CA ASP A 283 63.71 -46.56 29.73
C ASP A 283 64.83 -45.65 30.25
N SER A 284 64.50 -44.48 30.80
CA SER A 284 65.49 -43.58 31.42
C SER A 284 65.72 -43.84 32.92
N ALA A 285 64.94 -44.74 33.55
CA ALA A 285 65.05 -45.08 34.97
C ALA A 285 65.85 -46.37 35.26
N ASP A 286 66.25 -47.16 34.25
CA ASP A 286 66.98 -48.43 34.45
C ASP A 286 68.47 -48.38 34.06
N GLY A 287 69.02 -47.17 33.85
CA GLY A 287 70.40 -46.98 33.38
C GLY A 287 71.44 -46.58 34.44
N THR A 288 71.07 -46.28 35.68
CA THR A 288 71.99 -45.69 36.68
C THR A 288 71.77 -46.19 38.11
N SER A 289 71.96 -47.48 38.38
CA SER A 289 72.52 -47.90 39.67
C SER A 289 73.15 -49.30 39.60
N ARG A 290 74.39 -49.40 39.10
CA ARG A 290 75.28 -50.49 39.51
C ARG A 290 76.74 -50.09 39.37
N ASN A 291 77.17 -49.17 40.23
CA ASN A 291 78.52 -49.20 40.74
C ASN A 291 78.55 -48.59 42.15
N GLU A 292 79.36 -49.20 43.02
CA GLU A 292 79.69 -48.86 44.40
C GLU A 292 79.01 -49.63 45.56
N ARG A 293 79.81 -50.60 46.06
CA ARG A 293 80.03 -51.07 47.45
C ARG A 293 79.33 -52.36 47.91
N GLY A 294 80.17 -53.38 48.14
CA GLY A 294 79.87 -54.65 48.82
C GLY A 294 80.69 -55.78 48.25
#